data_AF-A0A1I3QUB8-F1
#
_entry.id   AF-A0A1I3QUB8-F1
#
_cell.length_a   1.000
_cell.length_b   1.000
_cell.length_c   1.000
_cell.angle_alpha   90.00
_cell.angle_beta   90.00
_cell.angle_gamma   90.00
#
_symmetry.space_group_name_H-M   'P 1'
#
loop_
_entity.id
_entity.type
_entity.pdbx_description
1 polymer ?
#
loop_
_entity_poly.entity_id
_entity_poly.type
_entity_poly.pdbx_seq_one_letter_code
_entity_poly.pdbx_strand_id
1 'polypeptide(L)'
;MTRARHIPDEGDFEGEGRPGSFRLIPGERAGEYEFAYICPCGCGAEGWLLVGHGHKPMGRRASWKWNGSTSAPTLEPSINHVGHWHGWLRDGVWKEV
;
A
#
# COMPACT_ATOMS: atom_id res chain seq x y z
N MET A 1 10.57 11.31 -3.89
CA MET A 1 9.22 11.27 -3.27
C MET A 1 8.23 10.92 -4.36
N THR A 2 7.35 9.96 -4.12
CA THR A 2 6.44 9.41 -5.14
C THR A 2 5.01 9.56 -4.66
N ARG A 3 4.11 10.13 -5.45
CA ARG A 3 2.69 10.24 -5.07
C ARG A 3 1.99 8.89 -5.21
N ALA A 4 1.13 8.56 -4.26
CA ALA A 4 0.29 7.40 -4.35
C ALA A 4 -0.84 7.63 -5.36
N ARG A 5 -1.09 6.61 -6.20
CA ARG A 5 -2.20 6.62 -7.17
C ARG A 5 -3.06 5.39 -6.92
N HIS A 6 -4.31 5.59 -6.51
CA HIS A 6 -5.25 4.48 -6.39
C HIS A 6 -5.74 4.05 -7.78
N ILE A 7 -5.60 2.78 -8.11
CA ILE A 7 -6.14 2.16 -9.32
C ILE A 7 -6.98 0.95 -8.86
N PRO A 8 -8.32 1.08 -8.79
CA PRO A 8 -9.17 0.04 -8.20
C PRO A 8 -9.37 -1.17 -9.12
N ASP A 9 -9.36 -0.95 -10.42
CA ASP A 9 -9.49 -1.99 -11.43
C ASP A 9 -8.20 -2.83 -11.52
N GLU A 10 -8.35 -4.14 -11.71
CA GLU A 10 -7.23 -5.08 -11.80
C GLU A 10 -6.43 -4.90 -13.09
N GLY A 11 -7.14 -4.86 -14.22
CA GLY A 11 -6.53 -4.76 -15.54
C GLY A 11 -5.78 -3.44 -15.71
N ASP A 12 -6.34 -2.34 -15.20
CA ASP A 12 -5.67 -1.04 -15.21
C ASP A 12 -4.45 -1.02 -14.28
N PHE A 13 -4.50 -1.70 -13.13
CA PHE A 13 -3.38 -1.76 -12.20
C PHE A 13 -2.20 -2.52 -12.81
N GLU A 14 -2.47 -3.66 -13.46
CA GLU A 14 -1.46 -4.48 -14.16
C GLU A 14 -0.93 -3.79 -15.42
N GLY A 15 -1.80 -3.15 -16.20
CA GLY A 15 -1.44 -2.56 -17.50
C GLY A 15 -0.86 -1.15 -17.41
N GLU A 16 -1.41 -0.30 -16.54
CA GLU A 16 -1.06 1.13 -16.44
C GLU A 16 -0.36 1.50 -15.14
N GLY A 17 -0.14 0.52 -14.28
CA GLY A 17 0.57 0.67 -13.02
C GLY A 17 1.88 1.44 -13.17
N ARG A 18 2.08 2.40 -12.27
CA ARG A 18 3.32 3.18 -12.14
C ARG A 18 3.85 3.08 -10.72
N PRO A 19 5.16 3.31 -10.48
CA PRO A 19 5.72 3.37 -9.14
C PRO A 19 4.87 4.20 -8.18
N GLY A 20 4.54 3.62 -7.03
CA GLY A 20 3.65 4.22 -6.02
C GLY A 20 2.15 4.04 -6.27
N SER A 21 1.74 3.44 -7.39
CA SER A 21 0.34 3.05 -7.60
C SER A 21 -0.03 1.94 -6.63
N PHE A 22 -1.31 1.89 -6.23
CA PHE A 22 -1.82 0.85 -5.35
C PHE A 22 -3.28 0.50 -5.64
N ARG A 23 -3.68 -0.68 -5.19
CA ARG A 23 -5.03 -1.21 -5.24
C ARG A 23 -5.40 -1.79 -3.87
N LEU A 24 -6.67 -1.61 -3.48
CA LEU A 24 -7.24 -2.22 -2.28
C LEU A 24 -8.15 -3.37 -2.68
N ILE A 25 -7.86 -4.56 -2.16
CA ILE A 25 -8.64 -5.77 -2.39
C ILE A 25 -9.30 -6.14 -1.05
N PRO A 26 -10.64 -6.23 -0.96
CA PRO A 26 -11.31 -6.64 0.27
C PRO A 26 -10.79 -7.98 0.78
N GLY A 27 -10.41 -8.04 2.06
CA GLY A 27 -10.03 -9.28 2.74
C GLY A 27 -11.23 -10.05 3.27
N GLU A 28 -10.97 -11.18 3.93
CA GLU A 28 -12.01 -12.04 4.52
C GLU A 28 -12.76 -11.37 5.68
N ARG A 29 -12.09 -10.47 6.41
CA ARG A 29 -12.65 -9.79 7.58
C ARG A 29 -13.06 -8.37 7.22
N ALA A 30 -14.24 -7.98 7.69
CA ALA A 30 -14.75 -6.63 7.46
C ALA A 30 -13.75 -5.56 7.94
N GLY A 31 -13.42 -4.63 7.05
CA GLY A 31 -12.47 -3.55 7.32
C GLY A 31 -10.99 -3.95 7.17
N GLU A 32 -10.68 -5.19 6.78
CA GLU A 32 -9.33 -5.61 6.38
C GLU A 32 -9.21 -5.71 4.85
N TYR A 33 -8.03 -5.42 4.32
CA TYR A 33 -7.75 -5.40 2.88
C TYR A 33 -6.34 -5.91 2.59
N GLU A 34 -6.13 -6.48 1.41
CA GLU A 34 -4.81 -6.53 0.79
C GLU A 34 -4.55 -5.20 0.07
N PHE A 35 -3.44 -4.57 0.41
CA PHE A 35 -2.92 -3.37 -0.23
C PHE A 35 -1.81 -3.81 -1.17
N ALA A 36 -2.16 -4.04 -2.44
CA ALA A 36 -1.20 -4.30 -3.50
C ALA A 36 -0.61 -2.97 -3.98
N TYR A 37 0.70 -2.88 -4.16
CA TYR A 37 1.37 -1.66 -4.61
C TYR A 37 2.56 -1.93 -5.51
N ILE A 38 2.88 -0.97 -6.38
CA ILE A 38 4.08 -0.99 -7.20
C ILE A 38 5.17 -0.20 -6.49
N CYS A 39 6.34 -0.81 -6.33
CA CYS A 39 7.43 -0.29 -5.53
C CYS A 39 7.78 1.16 -5.92
N PRO A 40 7.78 2.10 -4.96
CA PRO A 40 7.94 3.52 -5.25
C PRO A 40 9.36 3.90 -5.69
N CYS A 41 10.35 3.00 -5.58
CA CYS A 41 11.73 3.25 -6.03
C CYS A 41 11.89 3.23 -7.55
N GLY A 42 10.87 2.75 -8.30
CA GLY A 42 10.90 2.74 -9.76
C GLY A 42 11.25 1.39 -10.39
N CYS A 43 11.58 0.37 -9.60
CA CYS A 43 11.97 -0.95 -10.13
C CYS A 43 10.80 -1.75 -10.74
N GLY A 44 9.56 -1.34 -10.52
CA GLY A 44 8.36 -2.05 -11.01
C GLY A 44 7.96 -3.27 -10.18
N ALA A 45 8.74 -3.67 -9.17
CA ALA A 45 8.39 -4.80 -8.30
C ALA A 45 7.10 -4.52 -7.52
N GLU A 46 6.26 -5.54 -7.37
CA GLU A 46 5.02 -5.44 -6.59
C GLU A 46 5.23 -5.86 -5.14
N GLY A 47 4.43 -5.28 -4.25
CA GLY A 47 4.36 -5.68 -2.85
C GLY A 47 2.91 -5.75 -2.38
N TRP A 48 2.69 -6.58 -1.35
CA TRP A 48 1.37 -6.87 -0.81
C TRP A 48 1.40 -6.70 0.70
N LEU A 49 0.47 -5.89 1.24
CA LEU A 49 0.40 -5.59 2.68
C LEU A 49 -1.00 -5.89 3.20
N LEU A 50 -1.09 -6.54 4.35
CA LEU A 50 -2.35 -6.57 5.10
C LEU A 50 -2.59 -5.22 5.75
N VAL A 51 -3.71 -4.57 5.43
CA VAL A 51 -4.11 -3.31 6.05
C VAL A 51 -5.49 -3.38 6.69
N GLY A 52 -5.70 -2.63 7.76
CA GLY A 52 -7.01 -2.47 8.41
C GLY A 52 -7.45 -1.01 8.44
N HIS A 53 -8.73 -0.75 8.16
CA HIS A 53 -9.30 0.59 8.24
C HIS A 53 -9.47 1.01 9.71
N GLY A 54 -8.71 2.03 10.13
CA GLY A 54 -8.76 2.60 11.48
C GLY A 54 -8.11 1.74 12.55
N HIS A 55 -7.70 0.51 12.23
CA HIS A 55 -7.08 -0.44 13.15
C HIS A 55 -5.92 -1.18 12.46
N LYS A 56 -4.96 -1.66 13.25
CA LYS A 56 -3.93 -2.58 12.74
C LYS A 56 -4.45 -4.01 12.88
N PRO A 57 -4.61 -4.78 11.79
CA PRO A 57 -5.07 -6.16 11.86
C PRO A 57 -4.19 -7.01 12.79
N MET A 58 -4.82 -7.84 13.61
CA MET A 58 -4.12 -8.75 14.53
C MET A 58 -3.94 -10.11 13.86
N GLY A 59 -2.74 -10.68 13.92
CA GLY A 59 -2.46 -11.99 13.34
C GLY A 59 -0.98 -12.35 13.33
N ARG A 60 -0.65 -13.44 12.62
CA ARG A 60 0.73 -13.95 12.49
C ARG A 60 1.55 -13.23 11.42
N ARG A 61 0.91 -12.50 10.49
CA ARG A 61 1.59 -11.76 9.42
C ARG A 61 1.78 -10.29 9.79
N ALA A 62 2.78 -9.66 9.19
CA ALA A 62 2.94 -8.21 9.28
C ALA A 62 1.69 -7.51 8.74
N SER A 63 1.29 -6.43 9.41
CA SER A 63 0.07 -5.71 9.11
C SER A 63 0.21 -4.23 9.42
N TRP A 64 -0.64 -3.41 8.81
CA TRP A 64 -0.62 -1.98 8.93
C TRP A 64 -2.02 -1.45 9.25
N LYS A 65 -2.05 -0.36 10.01
CA LYS A 65 -3.23 0.48 10.11
C LYS A 65 -3.28 1.40 8.91
N TRP A 66 -4.42 1.45 8.24
CA TRP A 66 -4.74 2.38 7.17
C TRP A 66 -5.78 3.39 7.64
N ASN A 67 -5.62 4.65 7.22
CA ASN A 67 -6.53 5.74 7.59
C ASN A 67 -7.87 5.75 6.84
N GLY A 68 -8.10 4.81 5.91
CA GLY A 68 -9.34 4.73 5.14
C GLY A 68 -9.39 5.62 3.89
N SER A 69 -8.36 6.43 3.63
CA SER A 69 -8.32 7.33 2.48
C SER A 69 -7.60 6.71 1.29
N THR A 70 -8.21 6.79 0.11
CA THR A 70 -7.60 6.39 -1.17
C THR A 70 -6.93 7.56 -1.91
N SER A 71 -7.29 8.80 -1.59
CA SER A 71 -6.68 10.01 -2.17
C SER A 71 -5.47 10.50 -1.38
N ALA A 72 -5.45 10.25 -0.08
CA ALA A 72 -4.36 10.56 0.83
C ALA A 72 -4.10 9.39 1.80
N PRO A 73 -3.73 8.19 1.28
CA PRO A 73 -3.48 7.03 2.11
C PRO A 73 -2.33 7.30 3.08
N THR A 74 -2.52 6.87 4.32
CA THR A 74 -1.49 6.81 5.35
C THR A 74 -1.48 5.40 5.94
N LEU A 75 -0.29 4.80 6.00
CA LEU A 75 -0.05 3.48 6.60
C LEU A 75 0.88 3.60 7.82
N GLU A 76 0.55 2.87 8.88
CA GLU A 76 1.34 2.77 10.10
C GLU A 76 1.49 1.29 10.50
N PRO A 77 2.72 0.76 10.72
CA PRO A 77 4.02 1.45 10.77
C PRO A 77 4.64 1.73 9.39
N SER A 78 5.96 2.02 9.34
CA SER A 78 6.71 2.11 8.07
C SER A 78 6.65 0.80 7.29
N ILE A 79 6.94 0.87 5.99
CA ILE A 79 6.92 -0.26 5.07
C ILE A 79 8.36 -0.57 4.65
N ASN A 80 8.78 -1.81 4.88
CA ASN A 80 10.06 -2.32 4.42
C ASN A 80 9.81 -3.29 3.25
N HIS A 81 9.97 -2.80 2.02
CA HIS A 81 10.04 -3.64 0.83
C HIS A 81 11.46 -4.17 0.73
N VAL A 82 11.67 -5.38 1.27
CA VAL A 82 12.98 -6.01 1.45
C VAL A 82 13.79 -5.96 0.15
N GLY A 83 15.00 -5.39 0.23
CA GLY A 83 15.93 -5.30 -0.89
C GLY A 83 15.66 -4.17 -1.89
N HIS A 84 14.59 -3.40 -1.73
CA HIS A 84 14.19 -2.39 -2.71
C HIS A 84 13.94 -1.00 -2.12
N TRP A 85 13.19 -0.90 -1.03
CA TRP A 85 12.74 0.39 -0.51
C TRP A 85 12.30 0.29 0.95
N HIS A 86 12.63 1.28 1.78
CA HIS A 86 12.14 1.38 3.16
C HIS A 86 11.68 2.80 3.46
N GLY A 87 10.45 2.97 3.91
CA GLY A 87 9.95 4.30 4.26
C GLY A 87 8.50 4.33 4.72
N TRP A 88 7.87 5.49 4.53
CA TRP A 88 6.50 5.76 4.95
C TRP A 88 5.61 6.06 3.75
N LEU A 89 4.35 5.59 3.83
CA LEU A 89 3.24 6.14 3.06
C LEU A 89 2.43 7.04 3.98
N ARG A 90 2.48 8.36 3.76
CA ARG A 90 1.76 9.36 4.55
C ARG A 90 1.18 10.43 3.65
N ASP A 91 -0.08 10.79 3.88
CA ASP A 91 -0.80 11.83 3.14
C ASP A 91 -0.72 11.65 1.62
N GLY A 92 -0.75 10.39 1.17
CA GLY A 92 -0.63 10.04 -0.25
C GLY A 92 0.76 10.21 -0.85
N VAL A 93 1.82 10.24 -0.03
CA VAL A 93 3.20 10.34 -0.49
C VAL A 93 4.05 9.20 0.10
N TRP A 94 4.72 8.48 -0.80
CA TRP A 94 5.79 7.55 -0.48
C TRP A 94 7.09 8.35 -0.25
N LYS A 95 7.60 8.28 0.98
CA LYS A 95 8.83 8.95 1.41
C LYS A 95 9.77 7.95 2.09
N GLU A 96 10.94 7.78 1.49
CA GLU A 96 12.02 6.95 2.03
C GLU A 96 12.53 7.51 3.36
N VAL A 97 13.09 6.65 4.21
CA VAL A 97 13.76 7.03 5.46
C VAL A 97 15.27 7.04 5.33
#